data_AF-A0A180G797-F1
#
_entry.id   AF-A0A180G797-F1
#
_cell.length_a   1.000
_cell.length_b   1.000
_cell.length_c   1.000
_cell.angle_alpha   90.00
_cell.angle_beta   90.00
_cell.angle_gamma   90.00
#
_symmetry.space_group_name_H-M   'P 1'
#
loop_
_entity.id
_entity.type
_entity.pdbx_description
1 polymer ?
#
loop_
_entity_poly.entity_id
_entity_poly.type
_entity_poly.pdbx_seq_one_letter_code
_entity_poly.pdbx_strand_id
1 'polypeptide(L)'
;MAQAKIEESIAKEIKAGRMFGPFPPEQVWDWYRFFRTNPLGAVVNGDGSMRAINNLSYPHDDRNIPSVNSFVAKEDFQTTWDDFKAVSRFLRNRTKPALMAIFDWEKAYRQIPTAPSQWPFLMLKDFNDQIIINTRIAFGGVAGCGSFVKQKYIGFIWIAKEKTVRLPEEKLLERIRQIKSFLVIGEEFSFNQAEVLAGRMNHVSYMLPQLRCYLCSLYRWMCSWVHRKKTLPLPI
;
A
#
# COMPACT_ATOMS: atom_id res chain seq x y z
N MET A 1 5.91 -27.71 -15.15
CA MET A 1 5.46 -27.20 -13.82
C MET A 1 5.66 -25.69 -13.65
N ALA A 2 6.74 -25.09 -14.16
CA ALA A 2 7.00 -23.66 -13.96
C ALA A 2 6.02 -22.74 -14.73
N GLN A 3 5.84 -23.01 -16.02
CA GLN A 3 4.95 -22.28 -16.92
C GLN A 3 3.52 -22.13 -16.38
N ALA A 4 2.85 -23.24 -16.05
CA ALA A 4 1.47 -23.22 -15.56
C ALA A 4 1.27 -22.34 -14.32
N LYS A 5 2.25 -22.30 -13.39
CA LYS A 5 2.19 -21.43 -12.21
C LYS A 5 2.40 -19.95 -12.56
N ILE A 6 3.22 -19.66 -13.57
CA ILE A 6 3.42 -18.28 -14.09
C ILE A 6 2.13 -17.79 -14.74
N GLU A 7 1.52 -18.60 -15.60
CA GLU A 7 0.24 -18.32 -16.24
C GLU A 7 -0.88 -18.10 -15.21
N GLU A 8 -0.96 -18.97 -14.19
CA GLU A 8 -1.92 -18.80 -13.08
C GLU A 8 -1.69 -17.50 -12.31
N SER A 9 -0.42 -17.14 -12.05
CA SER A 9 -0.07 -15.88 -11.40
C SER A 9 -0.48 -14.68 -12.24
N ILE A 10 -0.23 -14.71 -13.55
CA ILE A 10 -0.61 -13.64 -14.48
C ILE A 10 -2.12 -13.49 -14.51
N ALA A 11 -2.87 -14.59 -14.62
CA ALA A 11 -4.33 -14.57 -14.65
C ALA A 11 -4.92 -13.94 -13.37
N LYS A 12 -4.34 -14.21 -12.20
CA LYS A 12 -4.73 -13.56 -10.93
C LYS A 12 -4.51 -12.04 -10.96
N GLU A 13 -3.42 -11.58 -11.56
CA GLU A 13 -3.09 -10.15 -11.66
C GLU A 13 -3.99 -9.43 -12.68
N ILE A 14 -4.34 -10.08 -13.79
CA ILE A 14 -5.32 -9.59 -14.77
C ILE A 14 -6.69 -9.47 -14.13
N LYS A 15 -7.17 -10.53 -13.45
CA LYS A 15 -8.45 -10.52 -12.73
C LYS A 15 -8.52 -9.41 -11.67
N ALA A 16 -7.39 -9.06 -11.07
CA ALA A 16 -7.29 -7.99 -10.08
C ALA A 16 -7.15 -6.59 -10.69
N GLY A 17 -7.18 -6.42 -12.01
CA GLY A 17 -7.05 -5.13 -12.69
C GLY A 17 -5.66 -4.48 -12.53
N ARG A 18 -4.63 -5.31 -12.32
CA ARG A 18 -3.23 -4.85 -12.17
C ARG A 18 -2.40 -5.08 -13.43
N MET A 19 -2.82 -6.01 -14.28
CA MET A 19 -2.28 -6.23 -15.62
C MET A 19 -3.41 -6.21 -16.65
N PHE A 20 -3.10 -5.86 -17.89
CA PHE A 20 -4.05 -5.88 -19.02
C PHE A 20 -3.52 -6.76 -20.16
N GLY A 21 -4.43 -7.37 -20.90
CA GLY A 21 -4.14 -8.32 -21.98
C GLY A 21 -4.63 -9.73 -21.63
N PRO A 22 -4.09 -10.77 -22.28
CA PRO A 22 -3.08 -10.71 -23.34
C PRO A 22 -3.59 -9.97 -24.60
N PHE A 23 -2.71 -9.24 -25.29
CA PHE A 23 -2.98 -8.56 -26.56
C PHE A 23 -2.01 -9.00 -27.66
N PRO A 24 -2.42 -9.01 -28.92
CA PRO A 24 -1.50 -9.23 -30.03
C PRO A 24 -0.43 -8.12 -30.12
N PRO A 25 0.83 -8.44 -30.47
CA PRO A 25 1.91 -7.46 -30.59
C PRO A 25 1.58 -6.28 -31.52
N GLU A 26 0.89 -6.53 -32.62
CA GLU A 26 0.47 -5.50 -33.58
C GLU A 26 -0.48 -4.48 -32.95
N GLN A 27 -1.42 -4.93 -32.12
CA GLN A 27 -2.36 -4.05 -31.42
C GLN A 27 -1.63 -3.13 -30.44
N VAL A 28 -0.64 -3.66 -29.72
CA VAL A 28 0.15 -2.88 -28.77
C VAL A 28 1.07 -1.90 -29.50
N TRP A 29 1.68 -2.34 -30.61
CA TRP A 29 2.50 -1.47 -31.47
C TRP A 29 1.68 -0.29 -32.00
N ASP A 30 0.44 -0.54 -32.42
CA ASP A 30 -0.43 0.50 -32.96
C ASP A 30 -0.79 1.58 -31.94
N TRP A 31 -0.93 1.18 -30.68
CA TRP A 31 -1.26 2.10 -29.60
C TRP A 31 -0.05 2.90 -29.10
N TYR A 32 1.06 2.21 -28.80
CA TYR A 32 2.19 2.84 -28.09
C TYR A 32 3.31 3.30 -29.02
N ARG A 33 3.38 2.81 -30.26
CA ARG A 33 4.47 3.04 -31.24
C ARG A 33 5.87 2.61 -30.78
N PHE A 34 5.98 2.14 -29.55
CA PHE A 34 7.16 1.58 -28.92
C PHE A 34 6.70 0.74 -27.74
N PHE A 35 7.27 -0.44 -27.57
CA PHE A 35 7.22 -1.18 -26.32
C PHE A 35 8.40 -2.14 -26.23
N ARG A 36 8.66 -2.60 -25.01
CA ARG A 36 9.66 -3.62 -24.72
C ARG A 36 9.05 -4.71 -23.86
N THR A 37 9.38 -5.94 -24.21
CA THR A 37 9.22 -7.09 -23.32
C THR A 37 10.55 -7.45 -22.68
N ASN A 38 10.47 -8.00 -21.47
CA ASN A 38 11.63 -8.41 -20.69
C ASN A 38 11.46 -9.90 -20.33
N PRO A 39 12.55 -10.66 -20.14
CA PRO A 39 12.45 -12.07 -19.83
C PRO A 39 11.79 -12.29 -18.45
N LEU A 40 10.95 -13.33 -18.38
CA LEU A 40 10.31 -13.78 -17.15
C LEU A 40 11.23 -14.79 -16.44
N GLY A 41 11.67 -14.42 -15.24
CA GLY A 41 12.28 -15.34 -14.29
C GLY A 41 11.24 -15.96 -13.36
N ALA A 42 11.59 -17.07 -12.71
CA ALA A 42 10.80 -17.67 -11.64
C ALA A 42 11.67 -17.94 -10.43
N VAL A 43 11.22 -17.52 -9.25
CA VAL A 43 11.87 -17.82 -7.98
C VAL A 43 10.88 -18.57 -7.09
N VAL A 44 11.36 -19.60 -6.41
CA VAL A 44 10.61 -20.33 -5.40
C VAL A 44 10.92 -19.71 -4.05
N ASN A 45 9.89 -19.24 -3.35
CA ASN A 45 10.02 -18.68 -2.01
C ASN A 45 10.19 -19.82 -0.98
N GLY A 46 10.62 -19.48 0.24
CA GLY A 46 10.81 -20.45 1.32
C GLY A 46 9.52 -21.19 1.75
N ASP A 47 8.35 -20.65 1.43
CA ASP A 47 7.04 -21.29 1.65
C ASP A 47 6.60 -22.22 0.49
N GLY A 48 7.47 -22.43 -0.51
CA GLY A 48 7.19 -23.24 -1.70
C GLY A 48 6.34 -22.53 -2.78
N SER A 49 5.89 -21.29 -2.54
CA SER A 49 5.19 -20.50 -3.55
C SER A 49 6.15 -20.00 -4.62
N MET A 50 5.70 -19.95 -5.88
CA MET A 50 6.50 -19.43 -6.98
C MET A 50 6.13 -17.98 -7.26
N ARG A 51 7.14 -17.14 -7.50
CA ARG A 51 6.99 -15.76 -7.94
C ARG A 51 7.61 -15.59 -9.31
N ALA A 52 6.80 -15.18 -10.29
CA ALA A 52 7.30 -14.68 -11.56
C ALA A 52 7.96 -13.31 -11.35
N ILE A 53 9.14 -13.11 -11.96
CA ILE A 53 9.94 -11.90 -11.88
C ILE A 53 10.11 -11.35 -13.29
N ASN A 54 9.77 -10.07 -13.45
CA ASN A 54 10.06 -9.32 -14.66
C ASN A 54 11.51 -8.82 -14.57
N ASN A 55 12.43 -9.36 -15.38
CA ASN A 55 13.84 -8.98 -15.29
C ASN A 55 14.15 -7.67 -16.02
N LEU A 56 13.96 -6.55 -15.32
CA LEU A 56 14.21 -5.19 -15.82
C LEU A 56 15.70 -4.84 -15.98
N SER A 57 16.60 -5.71 -15.51
CA SER A 57 18.05 -5.53 -15.61
C SER A 57 18.65 -6.23 -16.84
N TYR A 58 17.83 -6.97 -17.61
CA TYR A 58 18.26 -7.61 -18.85
C TYR A 58 18.10 -6.65 -20.05
N PRO A 59 18.98 -6.73 -21.07
CA PRO A 59 20.22 -7.49 -21.11
C PRO A 59 21.30 -6.87 -20.21
N HIS A 60 22.24 -7.71 -19.77
CA HIS A 60 23.41 -7.25 -19.01
C HIS A 60 24.52 -6.85 -19.99
N ASP A 61 25.08 -5.66 -19.79
CA ASP A 61 26.26 -5.15 -20.51
C ASP A 61 26.14 -5.06 -22.04
N ASP A 62 24.93 -4.95 -22.59
CA ASP A 62 24.69 -4.72 -24.02
C ASP A 62 24.75 -3.22 -24.34
N ARG A 63 25.72 -2.82 -25.17
CA ARG A 63 25.95 -1.42 -25.56
C ARG A 63 24.92 -0.87 -26.54
N ASN A 64 24.22 -1.75 -27.27
CA ASN A 64 23.23 -1.35 -28.27
C ASN A 64 21.81 -1.35 -27.69
N ILE A 65 21.57 -2.20 -26.69
CA ILE A 65 20.24 -2.45 -26.13
C ILE A 65 20.30 -2.24 -24.60
N PRO A 66 20.22 -0.99 -24.10
CA PRO A 66 20.27 -0.70 -22.67
C PRO A 66 19.12 -1.36 -21.91
N SER A 67 19.32 -1.87 -20.69
CA SER A 67 18.24 -2.45 -19.86
C SER A 67 17.28 -1.38 -19.33
N VAL A 68 16.07 -1.76 -18.93
CA VAL A 68 15.07 -0.79 -18.41
C VAL A 68 15.62 -0.03 -17.19
N ASN A 69 16.31 -0.74 -16.30
CA ASN A 69 16.90 -0.15 -15.11
C ASN A 69 18.06 0.82 -15.41
N SER A 70 18.71 0.74 -16.58
CA SER A 70 19.81 1.66 -16.93
C SER A 70 19.33 3.08 -17.23
N PHE A 71 18.03 3.27 -17.53
CA PHE A 71 17.42 4.58 -17.73
C PHE A 71 17.04 5.29 -16.42
N VAL A 72 17.24 4.63 -15.27
CA VAL A 72 16.86 5.15 -13.96
C VAL A 72 18.13 5.58 -13.21
N ALA A 73 18.25 6.88 -12.92
CA ALA A 73 19.28 7.39 -12.01
C ALA A 73 18.99 6.87 -10.60
N LYS A 74 19.90 6.09 -10.02
CA LYS A 74 19.68 5.43 -8.72
C LYS A 74 19.74 6.45 -7.58
N GLU A 75 20.50 7.50 -7.80
CA GLU A 75 20.81 8.59 -6.88
C GLU A 75 19.53 9.36 -6.51
N ASP A 76 18.59 9.47 -7.46
CA ASP A 76 17.29 10.13 -7.27
C ASP A 76 16.35 9.38 -6.31
N PHE A 77 16.67 8.12 -5.98
CA PHE A 77 15.83 7.23 -5.18
C PHE A 77 16.56 6.69 -3.94
N GLN A 78 17.51 7.45 -3.39
CA GLN A 78 18.20 7.09 -2.15
C GLN A 78 17.20 6.82 -1.02
N THR A 79 17.32 5.64 -0.41
CA THR A 79 16.52 5.23 0.73
C THR A 79 17.42 5.08 1.94
N THR A 80 17.07 5.75 3.03
CA THR A 80 17.78 5.61 4.31
C THR A 80 17.12 4.47 5.08
N TRP A 81 17.76 3.31 5.10
CA TRP A 81 17.34 2.16 5.88
C TRP A 81 18.15 2.08 7.18
N ASP A 82 17.47 1.91 8.30
CA ASP A 82 18.13 1.52 9.54
C ASP A 82 18.53 0.05 9.44
N ASP A 83 19.80 -0.24 9.68
CA ASP A 83 20.29 -1.61 9.70
C ASP A 83 19.95 -2.32 11.02
N PHE A 84 20.21 -3.63 11.06
CA PHE A 84 20.01 -4.42 12.27
C PHE A 84 20.72 -3.84 13.49
N LYS A 85 21.92 -3.26 13.31
CA LYS A 85 22.72 -2.72 14.41
C LYS A 85 22.07 -1.46 14.97
N ALA A 86 21.56 -0.58 14.11
CA ALA A 86 20.85 0.64 14.49
C ALA A 86 19.58 0.32 15.27
N VAL A 87 18.74 -0.57 14.74
CA VAL A 87 17.50 -1.01 15.41
C VAL A 87 17.81 -1.73 16.73
N SER A 88 18.82 -2.60 16.75
CA SER A 88 19.23 -3.32 17.96
C SER A 88 19.73 -2.37 19.06
N ARG A 89 20.56 -1.37 18.69
CA ARG A 89 21.02 -0.33 19.64
C ARG A 89 19.85 0.46 20.19
N PHE A 90 18.93 0.89 19.33
CA PHE A 90 17.73 1.62 19.74
C PHE A 90 16.90 0.83 20.76
N LEU A 91 16.66 -0.47 20.51
CA LEU A 91 15.90 -1.32 21.42
C LEU A 91 16.65 -1.57 22.74
N ARG A 92 17.96 -1.81 22.70
CA ARG A 92 18.78 -2.06 23.90
C ARG A 92 18.90 -0.83 24.80
N ASN A 93 18.95 0.37 24.23
CA ASN A 93 19.09 1.61 24.98
C ASN A 93 17.79 2.08 25.64
N ARG A 94 16.68 1.34 25.48
CA ARG A 94 15.41 1.69 26.13
C ARG A 94 15.44 1.34 27.62
N THR A 95 15.31 2.37 28.45
CA THR A 95 15.25 2.25 29.92
C THR A 95 13.84 1.95 30.46
N LYS A 96 12.83 1.93 29.59
CA LYS A 96 11.43 1.66 29.96
C LYS A 96 10.79 0.67 28.98
N PRO A 97 9.87 -0.19 29.44
CA PRO A 97 9.09 -1.06 28.57
C PRO A 97 8.39 -0.28 27.45
N ALA A 98 8.31 -0.88 26.27
CA ALA A 98 7.61 -0.32 25.12
C ALA A 98 6.74 -1.40 24.48
N LEU A 99 5.58 -1.00 23.98
CA LEU A 99 4.75 -1.84 23.13
C LEU A 99 5.26 -1.75 21.70
N MET A 100 5.47 -2.91 21.06
CA MET A 100 5.95 -3.00 19.69
C MET A 100 4.81 -3.43 18.78
N ALA A 101 4.68 -2.76 17.63
CA ALA A 101 3.84 -3.19 16.53
C ALA A 101 4.68 -3.20 15.26
N ILE A 102 4.57 -4.26 14.47
CA ILE A 102 5.24 -4.42 13.19
C ILE A 102 4.16 -4.39 12.12
N PHE A 103 4.34 -3.54 11.12
CA PHE A 103 3.47 -3.49 9.96
C PHE A 103 4.27 -3.96 8.74
N ASP A 104 3.88 -5.10 8.19
CA ASP A 104 4.40 -5.56 6.91
C ASP A 104 3.42 -5.18 5.79
N TRP A 105 3.95 -4.64 4.70
CA TRP A 105 3.14 -4.32 3.55
C TRP A 105 3.12 -5.52 2.59
N GLU A 106 2.02 -6.27 2.61
CA GLU A 106 1.83 -7.38 1.68
C GLU A 106 1.88 -6.90 0.21
N LYS A 107 2.89 -7.37 -0.53
CA LYS A 107 3.09 -7.09 -1.96
C LYS A 107 3.16 -5.59 -2.30
N ALA A 108 3.90 -4.81 -1.50
CA ALA A 108 4.04 -3.35 -1.61
C ALA A 108 4.18 -2.81 -3.02
N TYR A 109 5.14 -3.33 -3.78
CA TYR A 109 5.40 -2.87 -5.14
C TYR A 109 4.22 -3.10 -6.09
N ARG A 110 3.46 -4.20 -5.92
CA ARG A 110 2.30 -4.50 -6.78
C ARG A 110 1.10 -3.59 -6.52
N GLN A 111 1.08 -2.87 -5.40
CA GLN A 111 -0.02 -1.95 -5.09
C GLN A 111 0.17 -0.56 -5.71
N ILE A 112 1.39 -0.23 -6.13
CA ILE A 112 1.72 1.11 -6.63
C ILE A 112 1.54 1.13 -8.15
N PRO A 113 0.57 1.91 -8.69
CA PRO A 113 0.48 2.15 -10.12
C PRO A 113 1.69 2.93 -10.64
N THR A 114 2.14 2.59 -11.84
CA THR A 114 3.09 3.38 -12.63
C THR A 114 2.34 4.31 -13.57
N ALA A 115 2.97 5.40 -13.98
CA ALA A 115 2.37 6.33 -14.93
C ALA A 115 2.16 5.63 -16.29
N PRO A 116 1.08 5.93 -17.04
CA PRO A 116 0.83 5.32 -18.36
C PRO A 116 2.00 5.42 -19.34
N SER A 117 2.76 6.52 -19.28
CA SER A 117 3.97 6.74 -20.08
C SER A 117 5.11 5.74 -19.78
N GLN A 118 5.07 5.08 -18.62
CA GLN A 118 6.08 4.09 -18.20
C GLN A 118 5.69 2.67 -18.59
N TRP A 119 4.41 2.40 -18.88
CA TRP A 119 3.92 1.05 -19.18
C TRP A 119 4.63 0.38 -20.36
N PRO A 120 5.01 1.08 -21.46
CA PRO A 120 5.77 0.50 -22.57
C PRO A 120 7.07 -0.22 -22.17
N PHE A 121 7.66 0.14 -21.03
CA PHE A 121 8.92 -0.43 -20.55
C PHE A 121 8.72 -1.64 -19.62
N LEU A 122 7.49 -1.89 -19.19
CA LEU A 122 7.16 -2.87 -18.15
C LEU A 122 6.41 -4.10 -18.68
N MET A 123 6.21 -4.18 -20.00
CA MET A 123 5.41 -5.23 -20.62
C MET A 123 6.09 -6.60 -20.54
N LEU A 124 5.25 -7.64 -20.61
CA LEU A 124 5.65 -9.03 -20.58
C LEU A 124 5.22 -9.68 -21.89
N LYS A 125 6.02 -10.65 -22.36
CA LYS A 125 5.58 -11.59 -23.40
C LYS A 125 5.13 -12.88 -22.69
N ASP A 126 3.94 -13.36 -23.00
CA ASP A 126 3.50 -14.66 -22.50
C ASP A 126 4.05 -15.81 -23.37
N PHE A 127 3.66 -17.04 -23.04
CA PHE A 127 4.12 -18.24 -23.75
C PHE A 127 3.45 -18.46 -25.11
N ASN A 128 2.43 -17.66 -25.45
CA ASN A 128 1.71 -17.69 -26.73
C ASN A 128 2.07 -16.46 -27.60
N ASP A 129 3.22 -15.85 -27.32
CA ASP A 129 3.72 -14.65 -27.98
C ASP A 129 2.84 -13.41 -27.88
N GLN A 130 1.91 -13.37 -26.93
CA GLN A 130 1.05 -12.23 -26.65
C GLN A 130 1.71 -11.27 -25.65
N ILE A 131 1.26 -10.02 -25.67
CA ILE A 131 1.77 -8.94 -24.83
C ILE A 131 0.83 -8.70 -23.65
N ILE A 132 1.39 -8.65 -22.45
CA ILE A 132 0.69 -8.27 -21.22
C ILE A 132 1.25 -6.95 -20.74
N ILE A 133 0.36 -5.98 -20.52
CA ILE A 133 0.69 -4.66 -20.03
C ILE A 133 0.66 -4.69 -18.49
N ASN A 134 1.83 -4.54 -17.87
CA ASN A 134 1.92 -4.40 -16.42
C ASN A 134 1.85 -2.92 -16.03
N THR A 135 0.88 -2.58 -15.17
CA THR A 135 0.61 -1.20 -14.75
C THR A 135 1.12 -0.87 -13.35
N ARG A 136 1.82 -1.82 -12.71
CA ARG A 136 2.31 -1.71 -11.34
C ARG A 136 3.83 -1.78 -11.31
N ILE A 137 4.43 -1.25 -10.25
CA ILE A 137 5.88 -1.38 -10.04
C ILE A 137 6.24 -2.86 -9.97
N ALA A 138 7.08 -3.31 -10.90
CA ALA A 138 7.63 -4.65 -10.89
C ALA A 138 8.71 -4.76 -9.81
N PHE A 139 8.78 -5.91 -9.15
CA PHE A 139 9.85 -6.22 -8.21
C PHE A 139 11.19 -6.20 -8.96
N GLY A 140 12.20 -5.51 -8.43
CA GLY A 140 13.52 -5.36 -9.08
C GLY A 140 13.71 -4.08 -9.92
N GLY A 141 12.71 -3.20 -10.01
CA GLY A 141 12.90 -1.85 -10.52
C GLY A 141 13.70 -1.00 -9.54
N VAL A 142 14.76 -0.32 -10.00
CA VAL A 142 15.68 0.41 -9.11
C VAL A 142 15.01 1.56 -8.36
N ALA A 143 14.02 2.20 -9.00
CA ALA A 143 13.20 3.25 -8.36
C ALA A 143 12.13 2.70 -7.40
N GLY A 144 11.88 1.38 -7.38
CA GLY A 144 10.70 0.82 -6.72
C GLY A 144 10.59 1.21 -5.25
N CYS A 145 11.73 1.29 -4.56
CA CYS A 145 11.84 1.63 -3.14
C CYS A 145 11.79 3.14 -2.85
N GLY A 146 12.24 3.99 -3.78
CA GLY A 146 12.18 5.45 -3.63
C GLY A 146 10.88 6.08 -4.12
N SER A 147 10.13 5.39 -4.98
CA SER A 147 8.84 5.87 -5.53
C SER A 147 7.68 5.89 -4.53
N PHE A 148 7.89 5.51 -3.27
CA PHE A 148 6.90 5.56 -2.18
C PHE A 148 6.64 7.01 -1.71
N VAL A 149 6.21 7.92 -2.60
CA VAL A 149 6.09 9.34 -2.23
C VAL A 149 4.83 9.61 -1.40
N LYS A 150 3.68 9.05 -1.81
CA LYS A 150 2.38 9.25 -1.14
C LYS A 150 1.45 8.07 -1.41
N GLN A 151 0.92 7.42 -0.37
CA GLN A 151 0.08 6.22 -0.54
C GLN A 151 -1.06 6.14 0.49
N LYS A 152 -2.22 5.63 0.06
CA LYS A 152 -3.35 5.33 0.95
C LYS A 152 -3.23 3.89 1.50
N TYR A 153 -3.22 3.71 2.82
CA TYR A 153 -3.20 2.41 3.51
C TYR A 153 -4.03 2.48 4.78
N ILE A 154 -4.82 1.44 5.05
CA ILE A 154 -5.79 1.38 6.16
C ILE A 154 -6.62 2.67 6.31
N GLY A 155 -6.92 3.35 5.19
CA GLY A 155 -7.68 4.60 5.21
C GLY A 155 -6.90 5.87 5.58
N PHE A 156 -5.59 5.80 5.80
CA PHE A 156 -4.67 6.94 5.97
C PHE A 156 -3.84 7.17 4.72
N ILE A 157 -3.39 8.41 4.53
CA ILE A 157 -2.41 8.84 3.55
C ILE A 157 -1.06 8.91 4.25
N TRP A 158 -0.12 8.11 3.79
CA TRP A 158 1.26 8.10 4.21
C TRP A 158 2.09 8.86 3.18
N ILE A 159 2.92 9.80 3.62
CA ILE A 159 3.83 10.57 2.76
C ILE A 159 5.25 10.27 3.23
N ALA A 160 5.96 9.37 2.54
CA ALA A 160 7.25 8.89 3.04
C ALA A 160 8.32 9.99 3.00
N LYS A 161 8.28 10.86 1.98
CA LYS A 161 9.21 12.00 1.85
C LYS A 161 9.16 12.92 3.07
N GLU A 162 7.96 13.18 3.57
CA GLU A 162 7.74 14.04 4.73
C GLU A 162 7.74 13.26 6.05
N LYS A 163 7.76 11.92 5.99
CA LYS A 163 7.55 11.02 7.12
C LYS A 163 6.26 11.34 7.90
N THR A 164 5.22 11.74 7.18
CA THR A 164 3.92 12.10 7.76
C THR A 164 2.85 11.06 7.44
N VAL A 165 1.88 10.96 8.34
CA VAL A 165 0.65 10.19 8.14
C VAL A 165 -0.54 11.11 8.44
N ARG A 166 -1.55 11.10 7.58
CA ARG A 166 -2.76 11.90 7.77
C ARG A 166 -4.01 11.19 7.28
N LEU A 167 -5.18 11.62 7.76
CA LEU A 167 -6.44 11.23 7.13
C LEU A 167 -6.57 11.92 5.76
N PRO A 168 -7.24 11.28 4.78
CA PRO A 168 -7.78 11.97 3.63
C PRO A 168 -8.66 13.14 4.08
N GLU A 169 -8.55 14.27 3.39
CA GLU A 169 -9.17 15.54 3.79
C GLU A 169 -10.69 15.44 3.90
N GLU A 170 -11.33 14.78 2.95
CA GLU A 170 -12.77 14.50 2.99
C GLU A 170 -13.17 13.71 4.25
N LYS A 171 -12.42 12.67 4.60
CA LYS A 171 -12.66 11.88 5.82
C LYS A 171 -12.41 12.70 7.08
N LEU A 172 -11.40 13.56 7.09
CA LEU A 172 -11.15 14.46 8.21
C LEU A 172 -12.34 15.40 8.44
N LEU A 173 -12.85 16.01 7.37
CA LEU A 173 -14.01 16.89 7.42
C LEU A 173 -15.28 16.16 7.88
N GLU A 174 -15.52 14.94 7.40
CA GLU A 174 -16.61 14.10 7.90
C GLU A 174 -16.50 13.81 9.40
N ARG A 175 -15.29 13.50 9.89
CA ARG A 175 -15.06 13.23 11.32
C ARG A 175 -15.30 14.47 12.16
N ILE A 176 -14.84 15.63 11.71
CA ILE A 176 -15.10 16.91 12.39
C ILE A 176 -16.60 17.20 12.44
N ARG A 177 -17.32 17.05 11.32
CA ARG A 177 -18.78 17.24 11.28
C ARG A 177 -19.51 16.28 12.23
N GLN A 178 -19.10 15.01 12.23
CA GLN A 178 -19.66 14.02 13.14
C GLN A 178 -19.41 14.39 14.61
N ILE A 179 -18.19 14.77 14.99
CA ILE A 179 -17.91 15.16 16.39
C ILE A 179 -18.73 16.39 16.77
N LYS A 180 -18.85 17.38 15.88
CA LYS A 180 -19.67 18.57 16.13
C LYS A 180 -21.14 18.26 16.42
N SER A 181 -21.73 17.25 15.75
CA SER A 181 -23.12 16.87 16.05
C SER A 181 -23.28 16.26 17.43
N PHE A 182 -22.23 15.59 17.94
CA PHE A 182 -22.22 15.08 19.30
C PHE A 182 -22.10 16.23 20.32
N LEU A 183 -21.32 17.28 20.03
CA LEU A 183 -21.13 18.40 20.98
C LEU A 183 -22.37 19.30 21.19
N VAL A 184 -23.51 19.00 20.58
CA VAL A 184 -24.76 19.74 20.79
C VAL A 184 -25.38 19.34 22.14
N ILE A 185 -25.52 20.29 23.05
CA ILE A 185 -26.03 20.06 24.39
C ILE A 185 -27.52 19.68 24.33
N GLY A 186 -27.90 18.63 25.08
CA GLY A 186 -29.29 18.18 25.19
C GLY A 186 -29.71 17.16 24.13
N GLU A 187 -28.88 16.91 23.11
CA GLU A 187 -29.13 15.84 22.15
C GLU A 187 -28.92 14.47 22.79
N GLU A 188 -29.77 13.51 22.40
CA GLU A 188 -29.63 12.12 22.80
C GLU A 188 -29.19 11.27 21.61
N PHE A 189 -28.32 10.31 21.89
CA PHE A 189 -27.73 9.43 20.89
C PHE A 189 -28.11 7.99 21.17
N SER A 190 -28.19 7.19 20.12
CA SER A 190 -28.31 5.73 20.25
C SER A 190 -26.96 5.09 20.58
N PHE A 191 -26.99 3.90 21.18
CA PHE A 191 -25.79 3.09 21.40
C PHE A 191 -24.98 2.88 20.12
N ASN A 192 -25.65 2.63 18.99
CA ASN A 192 -24.99 2.42 17.70
C ASN A 192 -24.24 3.68 17.22
N GLN A 193 -24.81 4.87 17.42
CA GLN A 193 -24.12 6.12 17.09
C GLN A 193 -22.85 6.30 17.94
N ALA A 194 -22.93 6.01 19.25
CA ALA A 194 -21.77 6.05 20.15
C ALA A 194 -20.71 5.00 19.77
N GLU A 195 -21.12 3.78 19.45
CA GLU A 195 -20.23 2.68 19.03
C GLU A 195 -19.50 3.02 17.72
N VAL A 196 -20.21 3.55 16.73
CA VAL A 196 -19.62 4.00 15.46
C VAL A 196 -18.62 5.14 15.70
N LEU A 197 -18.93 6.09 16.58
CA LEU A 197 -18.00 7.17 16.93
C LEU A 197 -16.75 6.61 17.62
N ALA A 198 -16.90 5.73 18.61
CA ALA A 198 -15.80 5.10 19.33
C ALA A 198 -14.88 4.32 18.40
N GLY A 199 -15.44 3.49 17.51
CA GLY A 199 -14.65 2.74 16.52
C GLY A 199 -13.88 3.66 15.57
N ARG A 200 -14.51 4.77 15.12
CA ARG A 200 -13.86 5.76 14.26
C ARG A 200 -12.74 6.51 14.98
N MET A 201 -12.93 6.92 16.24
CA MET A 201 -11.91 7.60 17.02
C MET A 201 -10.76 6.66 17.40
N ASN A 202 -11.07 5.40 17.71
CA ASN A 202 -10.07 4.37 17.92
C ASN A 202 -9.18 4.18 16.69
N HIS A 203 -9.77 4.16 15.49
CA HIS A 203 -9.00 4.15 14.25
C HIS A 203 -8.05 5.36 14.15
N VAL A 204 -8.52 6.58 14.41
CA VAL A 204 -7.65 7.79 14.41
C VAL A 204 -6.50 7.67 15.41
N SER A 205 -6.71 7.02 16.55
CA SER A 205 -5.67 6.81 17.57
C SER A 205 -4.50 5.93 17.11
N TYR A 206 -4.61 5.24 15.96
CA TYR A 206 -3.48 4.56 15.34
C TYR A 206 -2.45 5.54 14.78
N MET A 207 -2.87 6.73 14.34
CA MET A 207 -1.95 7.81 13.93
C MET A 207 -1.44 8.62 15.12
N LEU A 208 -2.30 8.87 16.11
CA LEU A 208 -2.00 9.69 17.29
C LEU A 208 -2.26 8.89 18.56
N PRO A 209 -1.31 8.04 19.01
CA PRO A 209 -1.49 7.15 20.16
C PRO A 209 -1.84 7.88 21.47
N GLN A 210 -1.41 9.14 21.61
CA GLN A 210 -1.76 9.98 22.76
C GLN A 210 -3.28 10.22 22.88
N LEU A 211 -4.05 10.05 21.81
CA LEU A 211 -5.50 10.22 21.86
C LEU A 211 -6.24 9.06 22.54
N ARG A 212 -5.56 7.92 22.77
CA ARG A 212 -6.18 6.73 23.37
C ARG A 212 -6.74 7.00 24.78
N CYS A 213 -6.11 7.89 25.55
CA CYS A 213 -6.61 8.22 26.89
C CYS A 213 -7.99 8.90 26.85
N TYR A 214 -8.30 9.65 25.79
CA TYR A 214 -9.61 10.30 25.62
C TYR A 214 -10.69 9.33 25.13
N LEU A 215 -10.32 8.13 24.66
CA LEU A 215 -11.30 7.10 24.29
C LEU A 215 -11.95 6.46 25.52
N CYS A 216 -11.29 6.49 26.69
CA CYS A 216 -11.82 5.92 27.92
C CYS A 216 -13.18 6.52 28.29
N SER A 217 -13.39 7.82 28.10
CA SER A 217 -14.69 8.47 28.37
C SER A 217 -15.77 8.01 27.39
N LEU A 218 -15.44 7.85 26.10
CA LEU A 218 -16.34 7.30 25.08
C LEU A 218 -16.75 5.86 25.40
N TYR A 219 -15.80 4.99 25.77
CA TYR A 219 -16.11 3.62 26.16
C TYR A 219 -16.91 3.57 27.47
N ARG A 220 -16.60 4.43 28.44
CA ARG A 220 -17.38 4.54 29.68
C ARG A 220 -18.82 4.98 29.39
N TRP A 221 -19.01 5.91 28.46
CA TRP A 221 -20.34 6.29 28.00
C TRP A 221 -21.07 5.10 27.39
N MET A 222 -20.44 4.35 26.49
CA MET A 222 -21.04 3.13 25.93
C MET A 222 -21.43 2.12 27.03
N CYS A 223 -20.61 1.97 28.08
CA CYS A 223 -20.92 1.09 29.21
C CYS A 223 -22.10 1.57 30.07
N SER A 224 -22.55 2.84 29.98
CA SER A 224 -23.69 3.32 30.76
C SER A 224 -25.05 2.87 30.20
N TRP A 225 -25.09 2.31 28.98
CA TRP A 225 -26.31 1.73 28.42
C TRP A 225 -26.69 0.42 29.10
N VAL A 226 -27.68 0.49 30.00
CA VAL A 226 -28.36 -0.70 30.53
C VAL A 226 -29.28 -1.33 29.47
N HIS A 227 -29.95 -0.49 28.66
CA HIS A 227 -30.84 -0.93 27.58
C HIS A 227 -30.44 -0.27 26.26
N ARG A 228 -29.81 -1.03 25.35
CA ARG A 228 -29.26 -0.53 24.07
C ARG A 228 -30.28 0.14 23.13
N LYS A 229 -31.58 -0.10 23.33
CA LYS A 229 -32.67 0.52 22.56
C LYS A 229 -32.98 1.96 22.98
N LYS A 230 -32.59 2.38 24.18
CA LYS A 230 -32.80 3.75 24.65
C LYS A 230 -31.71 4.67 24.11
N THR A 231 -32.06 5.91 23.84
CA THR A 231 -31.11 6.98 23.60
C THR A 231 -30.61 7.51 24.93
N LEU A 232 -29.36 8.01 24.96
CA LEU A 232 -28.78 8.68 26.12
C LEU A 232 -28.10 9.97 25.68
N PRO A 233 -28.12 11.03 26.50
CA PRO A 233 -27.31 12.22 26.25
C PRO A 233 -25.83 11.92 26.45
N LEU A 234 -24.97 12.84 26.00
CA LEU A 234 -23.56 12.81 26.37
C LEU A 234 -23.39 12.95 27.89
N PRO A 235 -22.42 12.22 28.49
CA PRO A 235 -22.07 12.44 29.88
C PRO A 235 -21.31 13.76 29.96
N ILE A 236 -21.94 14.74 30.60
CA ILE A 236 -21.35 16.04 30.95
C ILE A 236 -20.44 15.86 32.18
#